data_AF-A0A256ZRT1-F1
#
_entry.id   AF-A0A256ZRT1-F1
#
_cell.length_a   1.000
_cell.length_b   1.000
_cell.length_c   1.000
_cell.angle_alpha   90.00
_cell.angle_beta   90.00
_cell.angle_gamma   90.00
#
_symmetry.space_group_name_H-M   'P 1'
#
loop_
_entity.id
_entity.type
_entity.pdbx_description
1 polymer ?
#
loop_
_entity_poly.entity_id
_entity_poly.type
_entity_poly.pdbx_seq_one_letter_code
_entity_poly.pdbx_strand_id
1 'polypeptide(L)'
;MSEHELKKLLIKMLSSDHDIKFSIDTLVKGLSGIKHKVDIYISYPRSLAIMIPCGDLKIELVKAVVIGIDIHVPVILLINEKELMKYEKDFRDILEEVPVKVIIYRKPDEEYSRLYQEIIKECKS
;
A
#
# COMPACT_ATOMS: atom_id res chain seq x y z
N MET A 1 11.81 -2.17 -12.96
CA MET A 1 11.78 -2.76 -11.60
C MET A 1 10.46 -3.49 -11.41
N SER A 2 10.51 -4.75 -10.96
CA SER A 2 9.33 -5.54 -10.60
C SER A 2 8.73 -5.08 -9.27
N GLU A 3 7.47 -5.44 -9.01
CA GLU A 3 6.77 -5.23 -7.73
C GLU A 3 7.58 -5.80 -6.56
N HIS A 4 8.26 -6.93 -6.80
CA HIS A 4 9.12 -7.60 -5.82
C HIS A 4 10.35 -6.77 -5.43
N GLU A 5 10.97 -6.10 -6.40
CA GLU A 5 12.12 -5.23 -6.16
C GLU A 5 11.70 -3.94 -5.43
N LEU A 6 10.55 -3.35 -5.78
CA LEU A 6 9.96 -2.22 -5.03
C LEU A 6 9.73 -2.59 -3.56
N LYS A 7 9.13 -3.76 -3.31
CA LYS A 7 8.91 -4.28 -1.96
C LYS A 7 10.22 -4.39 -1.18
N LYS A 8 11.27 -4.97 -1.77
CA LYS A 8 12.60 -5.09 -1.14
C LYS A 8 13.20 -3.73 -0.77
N LEU A 9 13.07 -2.74 -1.65
CA LEU A 9 13.58 -1.39 -1.43
C LEU A 9 12.88 -0.71 -0.25
N LEU A 10 11.54 -0.76 -0.22
CA LEU A 10 10.75 -0.21 0.89
C LEU A 10 11.09 -0.87 2.23
N ILE A 11 11.23 -2.19 2.25
CA ILE A 11 11.64 -2.94 3.45
C ILE A 11 13.00 -2.44 3.95
N LYS A 12 13.98 -2.27 3.06
CA LYS A 12 15.32 -1.78 3.42
C LYS A 12 15.25 -0.40 4.06
N MET A 13 14.41 0.49 3.53
CA MET A 13 14.23 1.84 4.07
C MET A 13 13.56 1.82 5.43
N LEU A 14 12.43 1.12 5.57
CA LEU A 14 11.72 0.98 6.84
C LEU A 14 12.61 0.33 7.92
N SER A 15 13.46 -0.63 7.54
CA SER A 15 14.42 -1.26 8.47
C SER A 15 15.51 -0.31 8.96
N SER A 16 15.75 0.78 8.25
CA SER A 16 16.76 1.79 8.61
C SER A 16 16.22 2.85 9.57
N ASP A 17 14.91 2.84 9.85
CA ASP A 17 14.22 3.78 10.73
C ASP A 17 13.81 3.09 12.03
N HIS A 18 14.51 3.41 13.13
CA HIS A 18 14.30 2.79 14.44
C HIS A 18 12.96 3.17 15.09
N ASP A 19 12.31 4.22 14.61
CA ASP A 19 11.02 4.68 15.12
C ASP A 19 9.84 3.97 14.47
N ILE A 20 10.10 2.98 13.61
CA ILE A 20 9.08 2.25 12.86
C ILE A 20 9.13 0.77 13.21
N LYS A 21 7.98 0.20 13.57
CA LYS A 21 7.81 -1.25 13.69
C LYS A 21 6.91 -1.74 12.59
N PHE A 22 7.35 -2.77 11.86
CA PHE A 22 6.59 -3.30 10.74
C PHE A 22 6.76 -4.82 10.60
N SER A 23 5.89 -5.44 9.82
CA SER A 23 5.90 -6.85 9.46
C SER A 23 5.68 -6.98 7.95
N ILE A 24 6.28 -8.01 7.36
CA ILE A 24 6.28 -8.25 5.92
C ILE A 24 5.42 -9.49 5.63
N ASP A 25 4.65 -9.47 4.55
CA ASP A 25 3.83 -10.61 4.12
C ASP A 25 2.92 -11.17 5.23
N THR A 26 2.42 -10.30 6.11
CA THR A 26 1.72 -10.71 7.32
C THR A 26 0.22 -10.91 7.08
N LEU A 27 -0.39 -11.74 7.92
CA LEU A 27 -1.82 -11.96 7.96
C LEU A 27 -2.44 -11.10 9.07
N VAL A 28 -3.24 -10.13 8.69
CA VAL A 28 -3.98 -9.25 9.61
C VAL A 28 -5.41 -9.75 9.73
N LYS A 29 -5.88 -10.01 10.96
CA LYS A 29 -7.25 -10.45 11.21
C LYS A 29 -8.19 -9.24 11.14
N GLY A 30 -9.19 -9.31 10.26
CA GLY A 30 -10.26 -8.33 10.17
C GLY A 30 -11.35 -8.53 11.23
N LEU A 31 -12.26 -7.56 11.31
CA LEU A 31 -13.43 -7.56 12.19
C LEU A 31 -14.38 -8.73 11.87
N SER A 32 -14.45 -9.14 10.60
CA SER A 32 -15.19 -10.32 10.15
C SER A 32 -14.61 -11.65 10.66
N GLY A 33 -13.38 -11.63 11.21
CA GLY A 33 -12.63 -12.83 11.58
C GLY A 33 -11.79 -13.44 10.45
N ILE A 34 -11.95 -12.96 9.21
CA ILE A 34 -11.13 -13.34 8.06
C ILE A 34 -9.70 -12.79 8.25
N LYS A 35 -8.70 -13.56 7.83
CA LYS A 35 -7.30 -13.12 7.80
C LYS A 35 -6.97 -12.62 6.40
N HIS A 36 -6.54 -11.37 6.31
CA HIS A 36 -6.11 -10.72 5.07
C HIS A 36 -4.61 -10.67 4.98
N LYS A 37 -4.06 -11.03 3.82
CA LYS A 37 -2.64 -10.86 3.55
C LYS A 37 -2.36 -9.44 3.11
N VAL A 38 -1.38 -8.80 3.75
CA VAL A 38 -0.88 -7.46 3.37
C VAL A 38 0.63 -7.54 3.12
N ASP A 39 1.14 -6.73 2.18
CA ASP A 39 2.56 -6.79 1.79
C ASP A 39 3.46 -6.28 2.90
N ILE A 40 3.11 -5.14 3.48
CA ILE A 40 3.79 -4.55 4.62
C ILE A 40 2.72 -4.02 5.58
N TYR A 41 2.85 -4.37 6.85
CA TYR A 41 2.01 -3.83 7.92
C TYR A 41 2.90 -3.07 8.90
N ILE A 42 2.71 -1.77 9.01
CA ILE A 42 3.35 -0.93 10.00
C ILE A 42 2.45 -0.93 11.24
N SER A 43 2.99 -1.24 12.40
CA SER A 43 2.27 -1.31 13.68
C SER A 43 2.64 -0.18 14.65
N TYR A 44 3.71 0.56 14.37
CA TYR A 44 4.14 1.73 15.11
C TYR A 44 4.86 2.70 14.14
N PRO A 45 4.64 4.02 14.23
CA PRO A 45 3.90 4.75 15.27
C PRO A 45 2.37 4.64 15.21
N ARG A 46 1.82 4.32 14.04
CA ARG A 46 0.39 4.10 13.81
C ARG A 46 0.21 2.87 12.92
N SER A 47 -0.88 2.13 13.12
CA SER A 47 -1.23 1.02 12.24
C SER A 47 -1.48 1.53 10.83
N LEU A 48 -0.80 0.95 9.84
CA LEU A 48 -0.93 1.25 8.42
C LEU A 48 -0.64 -0.01 7.61
N ALA A 49 -1.49 -0.33 6.65
CA ALA A 49 -1.24 -1.41 5.70
C ALA A 49 -0.76 -0.84 4.37
N ILE A 50 0.22 -1.48 3.76
CA ILE A 50 0.71 -1.15 2.42
C ILE A 50 0.48 -2.38 1.55
N MET A 51 -0.12 -2.15 0.38
CA MET A 51 -0.37 -3.15 -0.64
C MET A 51 0.32 -2.72 -1.94
N ILE A 52 1.00 -3.67 -2.58
CA ILE A 52 1.68 -3.49 -3.85
C ILE A 52 0.96 -4.41 -4.86
N PRO A 53 0.08 -3.87 -5.72
CA PRO A 53 -0.71 -4.64 -6.66
C PRO A 53 0.17 -5.55 -7.50
N CYS A 54 -0.22 -6.82 -7.61
CA CYS A 54 0.39 -7.79 -8.51
C CYS A 54 -0.71 -8.42 -9.36
N GLY A 55 -0.74 -8.10 -10.66
CA GLY A 55 -1.77 -8.57 -11.59
C GLY A 55 -2.79 -7.50 -11.97
N ASP A 56 -4.05 -7.90 -12.15
CA ASP A 56 -5.10 -6.98 -12.61
C ASP A 56 -5.41 -5.91 -11.55
N LEU A 57 -5.21 -4.65 -11.92
CA LEU A 57 -5.33 -3.53 -11.00
C LEU A 57 -6.75 -3.36 -10.44
N LYS A 58 -7.80 -3.70 -11.19
CA LYS A 58 -9.20 -3.55 -10.72
C LYS A 58 -9.45 -4.50 -9.56
N ILE A 59 -8.99 -5.73 -9.71
CA ILE A 59 -9.11 -6.76 -8.68
C ILE A 59 -8.32 -6.33 -7.44
N GLU A 60 -7.09 -5.84 -7.61
CA GLU A 60 -6.25 -5.41 -6.50
C GLU A 60 -6.80 -4.18 -5.76
N LEU A 61 -7.43 -3.24 -6.47
CA LEU A 61 -8.11 -2.11 -5.83
C LEU A 61 -9.29 -2.57 -4.99
N VAL A 62 -10.17 -3.41 -5.54
CA VAL A 62 -11.32 -3.96 -4.80
C VAL A 62 -10.85 -4.71 -3.55
N LYS A 63 -9.78 -5.52 -3.67
CA LYS A 63 -9.17 -6.17 -2.50
C LYS A 63 -8.70 -5.15 -1.47
N ALA A 64 -7.99 -4.10 -1.88
CA ALA A 64 -7.51 -3.06 -0.97
C ALA A 64 -8.66 -2.37 -0.22
N VAL A 65 -9.78 -2.09 -0.91
CA VAL A 65 -11.00 -1.53 -0.29
C VAL A 65 -11.56 -2.47 0.77
N VAL A 66 -11.81 -3.73 0.39
CA VAL A 66 -12.41 -4.73 1.27
C VAL A 66 -11.53 -4.97 2.48
N ILE A 67 -10.22 -5.08 2.27
CA ILE A 67 -9.23 -5.25 3.34
C ILE A 67 -9.29 -4.04 4.27
N GLY A 68 -9.18 -2.81 3.75
CA GLY A 68 -9.17 -1.59 4.56
C GLY A 68 -10.42 -1.44 5.44
N ILE A 69 -11.59 -1.75 4.89
CA ILE A 69 -12.85 -1.78 5.65
C ILE A 69 -12.79 -2.84 6.76
N ASP A 70 -12.39 -4.06 6.43
CA ASP A 70 -12.46 -5.19 7.37
C ASP A 70 -11.39 -5.13 8.46
N ILE A 71 -10.16 -4.74 8.15
CA ILE A 71 -9.09 -4.62 9.16
C ILE A 71 -9.19 -3.32 9.97
N HIS A 72 -9.99 -2.35 9.52
CA HIS A 72 -10.16 -1.05 10.15
C HIS A 72 -8.84 -0.29 10.37
N VAL A 73 -7.94 -0.39 9.38
CA VAL A 73 -6.63 0.27 9.35
C VAL A 73 -6.48 0.95 7.98
N PRO A 74 -5.91 2.17 7.90
CA PRO A 74 -5.66 2.80 6.61
C PRO A 74 -4.83 1.91 5.69
N VAL A 75 -5.21 1.87 4.42
CA VAL A 75 -4.49 1.11 3.39
C VAL A 75 -3.89 2.08 2.39
N ILE A 76 -2.57 1.95 2.18
CA ILE A 76 -1.86 2.56 1.06
C ILE A 76 -1.75 1.55 -0.06
N LEU A 77 -2.24 1.91 -1.25
CA LEU A 77 -2.05 1.14 -2.47
C LEU A 77 -1.00 1.83 -3.34
N LEU A 78 0.14 1.16 -3.57
CA LEU A 78 1.23 1.69 -4.39
C LEU A 78 1.01 1.31 -5.86
N ILE A 79 0.65 2.25 -6.72
CA ILE A 79 0.28 1.95 -8.12
C ILE A 79 1.31 2.51 -9.08
N ASN A 80 1.75 1.71 -10.05
CA ASN A 80 2.55 2.22 -11.16
C ASN A 80 1.68 3.08 -12.11
N GLU A 81 2.13 4.28 -12.46
CA GLU A 81 1.39 5.19 -13.35
C GLU A 81 1.01 4.54 -14.69
N LYS A 82 1.89 3.72 -15.27
CA LYS A 82 1.62 3.04 -16.54
C LYS A 82 0.48 2.03 -16.42
N GLU A 83 0.36 1.37 -15.27
CA GLU A 83 -0.76 0.46 -15.01
C GLU A 83 -2.05 1.25 -14.78
N LEU A 84 -1.99 2.36 -14.03
CA LEU A 84 -3.15 3.22 -13.80
C LEU A 84 -3.73 3.78 -15.11
N MET A 85 -2.88 4.20 -16.05
CA MET A 85 -3.32 4.73 -17.35
C MET A 85 -4.15 3.73 -18.18
N LYS A 86 -3.97 2.42 -17.97
CA LYS A 86 -4.77 1.40 -18.66
C LYS A 86 -6.22 1.38 -18.18
N TYR A 87 -6.50 1.98 -17.02
CA TYR A 87 -7.78 1.88 -16.33
C TYR A 87 -8.36 3.24 -15.89
N GLU A 88 -7.79 4.35 -16.39
CA GLU A 88 -8.01 5.71 -15.86
C GLU A 88 -9.49 6.10 -15.71
N LYS A 89 -10.34 5.71 -16.68
CA LYS A 89 -11.78 6.02 -16.66
C LYS A 89 -12.57 5.25 -15.59
N ASP A 90 -12.21 3.99 -15.34
CA ASP A 90 -12.94 3.14 -14.39
C ASP A 90 -12.52 3.40 -12.94
N PHE A 91 -11.34 3.97 -12.73
CA PHE A 91 -10.75 4.17 -11.41
C PHE A 91 -11.07 5.51 -10.79
N ARG A 92 -11.25 6.57 -11.60
CA ARG A 92 -11.39 7.93 -11.08
C ARG A 92 -12.56 8.05 -10.09
N ASP A 93 -13.70 7.47 -10.44
CA ASP A 93 -14.91 7.50 -9.60
C ASP A 93 -14.73 6.68 -8.31
N ILE A 94 -14.05 5.53 -8.39
CA ILE A 94 -13.79 4.66 -7.23
C ILE A 94 -12.78 5.32 -6.27
N LEU A 95 -11.76 6.00 -6.80
CA LEU A 95 -10.71 6.63 -6.01
C LEU A 95 -11.20 7.83 -5.19
N GLU A 96 -12.28 8.48 -5.61
CA GLU A 96 -12.86 9.61 -4.88
C GLU A 96 -13.71 9.17 -3.67
N GLU A 97 -14.31 7.97 -3.72
CA GLU A 97 -15.26 7.51 -2.70
C GLU A 97 -14.66 6.54 -1.66
N VAL A 98 -13.48 5.98 -1.94
CA VAL A 98 -12.94 4.86 -1.16
C VAL A 98 -11.89 5.32 -0.13
N PRO A 99 -11.89 4.77 1.10
CA PRO A 99 -10.92 5.09 2.15
C PRO A 99 -9.56 4.39 1.94
N VAL A 100 -9.06 4.35 0.70
CA VAL A 100 -7.75 3.80 0.33
C VAL A 100 -6.90 4.92 -0.22
N LYS A 101 -5.73 5.12 0.38
CA LYS A 101 -4.78 6.11 -0.09
C LYS A 101 -4.00 5.52 -1.26
N VAL A 102 -4.13 6.10 -2.43
CA VAL A 102 -3.31 5.71 -3.59
C VAL A 102 -2.07 6.59 -3.68
N ILE A 103 -0.90 5.95 -3.74
CA ILE A 103 0.37 6.61 -4.06
C ILE A 103 0.84 6.09 -5.41
N ILE A 104 0.93 7.00 -6.38
CA ILE A 104 1.32 6.68 -7.75
C ILE A 104 2.83 6.84 -7.91
N TYR A 105 3.50 5.91 -8.58
CA TYR A 105 4.93 5.98 -8.92
C TYR A 105 5.16 5.71 -10.40
N ARG A 106 6.14 6.36 -11.04
CA ARG A 106 6.48 6.13 -12.46
C ARG A 106 7.71 5.25 -12.57
N LYS A 107 8.80 5.72 -11.95
CA LYS A 107 10.11 5.09 -11.93
C LYS A 107 10.55 4.90 -10.48
N PRO A 108 10.32 3.73 -9.91
CA PRO A 108 10.53 3.56 -8.48
C PRO A 108 12.01 3.70 -8.07
N ASP A 109 12.97 3.46 -8.98
CA ASP A 109 14.41 3.70 -8.75
C ASP A 109 14.78 5.19 -8.62
N GLU A 110 13.97 6.09 -9.17
CA GLU A 110 14.17 7.56 -9.10
C GLU A 110 13.27 8.19 -8.01
N GLU A 111 12.20 7.50 -7.62
CA GLU A 111 11.15 8.04 -6.77
C GLU A 111 11.07 7.41 -5.38
N TYR A 112 11.90 6.40 -5.07
CA TYR A 112 11.83 5.66 -3.79
C TYR A 112 11.88 6.57 -2.55
N SER A 113 12.73 7.60 -2.55
CA SER A 113 12.79 8.56 -1.44
C SER A 113 11.47 9.31 -1.28
N ARG A 114 10.83 9.71 -2.38
CA ARG A 114 9.50 10.35 -2.35
C ARG A 114 8.45 9.39 -1.82
N LEU A 115 8.41 8.15 -2.33
CA LEU A 115 7.46 7.13 -1.91
C LEU A 115 7.56 6.83 -0.42
N TYR A 116 8.79 6.65 0.07
CA TYR A 116 9.03 6.47 1.50
C TYR A 116 8.53 7.65 2.31
N GLN A 117 8.87 8.88 1.94
CA GLN A 117 8.43 10.08 2.67
C GLN A 117 6.91 10.22 2.69
N GLU A 118 6.23 9.89 1.59
CA GLU A 118 4.76 9.88 1.57
C GLU A 118 4.20 8.80 2.51
N ILE A 119 4.74 7.58 2.50
CA ILE A 119 4.33 6.52 3.42
C ILE A 119 4.57 6.94 4.88
N ILE A 120 5.73 7.52 5.20
CA ILE A 120 6.06 7.96 6.56
C ILE A 120 5.16 9.11 7.02
N LYS A 121 4.81 10.02 6.12
CA LYS A 121 3.86 11.09 6.42
C LYS A 121 2.51 10.52 6.84
N GLU A 122 1.99 9.54 6.12
CA GLU A 122 0.74 8.86 6.46
C GLU A 122 0.87 8.03 7.76
N CYS A 123 2.04 7.45 8.05
CA CYS A 123 2.29 6.78 9.33
C CYS A 123 2.24 7.73 10.54
N LYS A 124 2.65 9.00 10.36
CA LYS A 124 2.82 9.98 11.44
C LYS A 124 1.69 11.02 11.52
N SER A 125 0.72 10.98 10.59
CA SER A 125 -0.48 11.83 10.58
C SER A 125 -1.59 11.24 11.45
#